data_AF-A0A841CSF2-F1
#
_entry.id   AF-A0A841CSF2-F1
#
_cell.length_a   1.000
_cell.length_b   1.000
_cell.length_c   1.000
_cell.angle_alpha   90.00
_cell.angle_beta   90.00
_cell.angle_gamma   90.00
#
_symmetry.space_group_name_H-M   'P 1'
#
loop_
_entity.id
_entity.type
_entity.pdbx_description
1 polymer ?
#
loop_
_entity_poly.entity_id
_entity_poly.type
_entity_poly.pdbx_seq_one_letter_code
_entity_poly.pdbx_strand_id
1 'polypeptide(L)' 'MTALWWMPAGHRPAVAEAEDRLAHLREHGPTPFAFTLRETFPSPGALPGDLVAKDLAGCGVD' A
#
# COMPACT_ATOMS: atom_id res chain seq x y z
N MET A 1 3.45 -8.94 9.40
CA MET A 1 3.31 -7.61 8.77
C MET A 1 3.59 -7.76 7.29
N THR A 2 2.73 -7.21 6.44
CA THR A 2 2.81 -7.35 4.97
C THR A 2 2.85 -5.95 4.35
N ALA A 3 3.83 -5.70 3.48
CA ALA A 3 3.93 -4.44 2.73
C ALA A 3 3.34 -4.60 1.33
N LEU A 4 2.57 -3.60 0.92
CA LEU A 4 2.07 -3.39 -0.43
C LEU A 4 2.59 -2.05 -0.94
N TRP A 5 2.86 -1.97 -2.24
CA TRP A 5 3.24 -0.73 -2.91
C TRP A 5 2.93 -0.87 -4.40
N TRP A 6 2.74 0.26 -5.08
CA TRP A 6 2.48 0.25 -6.51
C TRP A 6 3.78 0.07 -7.29
N MET A 7 3.72 -0.81 -8.29
CA MET A 7 4.82 -1.04 -9.22
C MET A 7 4.39 -0.73 -10.65
N PRO A 8 5.29 -0.17 -11.49
CA PRO A 8 5.05 -0.07 -12.91
C PRO A 8 4.73 -1.44 -13.51
N ALA A 9 3.78 -1.49 -14.45
CA ALA A 9 3.43 -2.72 -15.13
C ALA A 9 4.64 -3.33 -15.83
N GLY A 10 4.82 -4.65 -15.71
CA GLY A 10 5.95 -5.38 -16.28
C GLY A 10 7.24 -5.32 -15.46
N HIS A 11 7.31 -4.48 -14.43
CA HIS A 11 8.45 -4.47 -13.51
C HIS A 11 8.30 -5.58 -12.46
N ARG A 12 9.30 -6.46 -12.37
CA ARG A 12 9.42 -7.45 -11.29
C ARG A 12 10.43 -6.91 -10.26
N PRO A 13 9.99 -6.51 -9.05
CA PRO A 13 10.89 -5.94 -8.06
C PRO A 13 11.91 -6.98 -7.59
N ALA A 14 13.09 -6.49 -7.23
CA ALA A 14 14.09 -7.28 -6.54
C ALA A 14 13.73 -7.47 -5.05
N VAL A 15 14.36 -8.45 -4.41
CA VAL A 15 14.18 -8.70 -2.97
C VAL A 15 14.62 -7.49 -2.14
N ALA A 16 15.74 -6.84 -2.50
CA ALA A 16 16.24 -5.66 -1.80
C ALA A 16 15.20 -4.51 -1.79
N GLU A 17 14.49 -4.30 -2.91
CA GLU A 17 13.42 -3.30 -2.94
C GLU A 17 12.29 -3.67 -1.97
N ALA A 18 11.90 -4.94 -1.88
CA ALA A 18 10.88 -5.37 -0.93
C ALA A 18 11.34 -5.18 0.54
N GLU A 19 12.63 -5.41 0.82
CA GLU A 19 13.22 -5.16 2.14
C GLU A 19 13.16 -3.67 2.51
N ASP A 20 13.49 -2.78 1.58
CA ASP A 20 13.40 -1.32 1.79
C ASP A 20 11.96 -0.89 2.10
N ARG A 21 10.96 -1.47 1.41
CA ARG A 21 9.53 -1.17 1.65
C ARG A 21 9.11 -1.64 3.04
N LEU A 22 9.55 -2.83 3.45
CA LEU A 22 9.25 -3.37 4.77
C LEU A 22 9.91 -2.56 5.89
N ALA A 23 11.16 -2.14 5.71
CA ALA A 23 11.87 -1.28 6.65
C ALA A 23 11.15 0.07 6.78
N HIS A 24 10.83 0.70 5.65
CA HIS A 24 10.12 1.98 5.64
C HIS A 24 8.77 1.90 6.36
N LEU A 25 7.96 0.88 6.07
CA LEU A 25 6.64 0.71 6.69
C LEU A 25 6.74 0.48 8.21
N ARG A 26 7.81 -0.14 8.71
CA ARG A 26 8.04 -0.33 10.16
C ARG A 26 8.40 0.97 10.86
N GLU A 27 9.24 1.78 10.22
CA GLU A 27 9.76 3.02 10.79
C GLU A 27 8.76 4.17 10.70
N HIS A 28 8.01 4.26 9.59
CA HIS A 28 7.18 5.42 9.27
C HIS A 28 5.67 5.14 9.33
N GLY A 29 5.27 3.87 9.44
CA GLY A 29 3.87 3.47 9.25
C GLY A 29 3.45 3.54 7.77
N PRO A 30 2.14 3.39 7.48
CA PRO A 30 1.62 3.37 6.10
C PRO A 30 1.83 4.71 5.38
N THR A 31 2.43 4.66 4.19
CA THR A 31 2.62 5.79 3.28
C THR A 31 2.42 5.35 1.82
N PRO A 32 2.32 6.26 0.84
CA PRO A 32 2.30 5.86 -0.57
C PRO A 32 3.53 5.05 -1.01
N PHE A 33 4.65 5.17 -0.29
CA PHE A 33 5.87 4.41 -0.57
C PHE A 33 5.74 2.94 -0.18
N ALA A 34 5.07 2.64 0.94
CA ALA A 34 4.75 1.29 1.38
C ALA A 34 3.57 1.33 2.36
N PHE A 35 2.59 0.46 2.16
CA PHE A 35 1.33 0.46 2.91
C PHE A 35 0.79 -0.94 3.17
N THR A 36 -0.39 -1.04 3.79
CA THR A 36 -1.05 -2.32 4.11
C THR A 36 -2.45 -2.34 3.52
N LEU A 37 -3.11 -3.50 3.50
CA LEU A 37 -4.51 -3.56 3.06
C LEU A 37 -5.47 -2.76 3.95
N ARG A 38 -5.10 -2.47 5.20
CA ARG A 38 -5.91 -1.67 6.13
C ARG A 38 -5.96 -0.19 5.71
N GLU A 39 -4.90 0.29 5.06
CA GLU A 39 -4.76 1.69 4.64
C GLU A 39 -4.07 1.73 3.29
N THR A 40 -4.82 2.06 2.24
CA THR A 40 -4.38 2.00 0.85
C THR A 40 -4.16 3.38 0.25
N PHE A 41 -3.26 3.46 -0.72
CA PHE A 41 -2.88 4.68 -1.43
C PHE A 41 -3.16 4.52 -2.93
N PRO A 42 -3.34 5.61 -3.72
CA PRO A 42 -3.67 5.50 -5.13
C PRO A 42 -2.45 5.01 -5.88
N SER A 43 -2.65 4.39 -7.04
CA SER A 43 -1.55 4.21 -7.96
C SER A 43 -1.02 5.57 -8.43
N PRO A 44 0.28 5.70 -8.70
CA PRO A 44 0.81 6.87 -9.39
C PRO A 44 0.08 7.05 -10.73
N GLY A 45 -0.58 8.18 -10.93
CA GLY A 45 -1.40 8.48 -12.11
C GLY A 45 -2.91 8.27 -11.93
N ALA A 46 -3.36 7.88 -10.74
CA ALA A 46 -4.78 7.84 -10.41
C ALA A 46 -5.43 9.23 -10.53
N LEU A 47 -6.68 9.28 -10.98
CA LEU A 47 -7.48 10.48 -11.11
C LEU A 47 -8.15 10.85 -9.78
N PRO A 48 -8.61 12.11 -9.62
CA PRO A 48 -9.41 12.49 -8.46
C PRO A 48 -10.67 11.61 -8.33
N GLY A 49 -10.77 10.86 -7.23
CA GLY A 49 -11.87 9.93 -6.95
C GLY A 49 -11.46 8.45 -6.94
N ASP A 50 -10.27 8.12 -7.44
CA ASP A 50 -9.77 6.73 -7.51
C ASP A 50 -9.33 6.17 -6.14
N LEU A 51 -9.39 6.99 -5.09
CA LEU A 51 -9.34 6.53 -3.72
C LEU A 51 -10.47 7.09 -2.86
N VAL A 52 -11.23 6.16 -2.29
CA VAL A 52 -12.01 6.41 -1.08
C VAL A 52 -11.54 5.38 -0.04
N ALA A 53 -10.41 5.65 0.61
CA ALA A 53 -9.98 4.86 1.76
C ALA A 53 -10.52 5.49 3.05
N LYS A 54 -11.78 5.19 3.35
CA LYS A 54 -12.33 5.23 4.70
C LYS A 54 -13.53 4.29 4.73
N ASP A 55 -13.59 3.46 5.77
CA ASP A 55 -14.61 2.42 6.06
C ASP A 55 -14.28 0.97 5.65
N LEU A 56 -13.06 0.49 5.94
CA LEU A 56 -12.85 -0.95 6.25
C LEU A 56 -13.21 -1.30 7.71
N ALA A 57 -13.85 -0.37 8.44
CA ALA A 57 -14.49 -0.69 9.70
C ALA A 57 -15.87 -1.32 9.42
N GLY A 58 -15.90 -2.65 9.34
CA GLY A 58 -17.13 -3.41 9.56
C GLY A 58 -17.68 -4.17 8.34
N CYS A 59 -17.00 -5.23 7.93
CA CYS A 59 -17.76 -6.47 7.73
C CYS A 59 -17.92 -7.10 9.11
N GLY A 60 -18.87 -6.58 9.89
CA GLY A 60 -19.44 -7.32 11.00
C GLY A 60 -20.16 -8.53 10.40
N VAL A 61 -19.62 -9.71 10.64
CA VAL A 61 -20.37 -10.94 10.48
C VAL A 61 -20.97 -11.25 11.85
N ASP A 62 -22.20 -10.78 12.05
CA ASP A 62 -23.15 -11.53 12.89
C ASP A 62 -23.71 -12.69 12.05
#